data_AF-A0A554G2E6-F1
#
_entry.id   AF-A0A554G2E6-F1
#
_cell.length_a   1.000
_cell.length_b   1.000
_cell.length_c   1.000
_cell.angle_alpha   90.00
_cell.angle_beta   90.00
_cell.angle_gamma   90.00
#
_symmetry.space_group_name_H-M   'P 1'
#
loop_
_entity.id
_entity.type
_entity.pdbx_description
1 polymer ?
#
loop_
_entity_poly.entity_id
_entity_poly.type
_entity_poly.pdbx_seq_one_letter_code
_entity_poly.pdbx_strand_id
1 'polypeptide(L)'
;MDFTELNIAGGTGDFHVNQFRIHFSIPGLEGDGRNAVPLLVADFIKDFPRYFNGVEKGLTENKATVAWSTKKFELNKTLRFVLDFRSERLGINLPDIHSDWVHVLWQNANKGFAAQTLKRNFAERADYLTSTMSPLLGEVFNRLNQYHFLAGRRSWVFGLVEPGMPGWTPGVLIGKNEGGKFKAYSGAPPPLFYLESAAVERYSMLLYELMEEGGDLLIDIRKAIVSIWSILLANYVQARGFRLNVGHPKSYTTDDGSSLWDSQATWRGVYRRQAELEKPGDLYAKKWVQNLLTLHPALKSQVLTNGEGKGVSGGGGRSGGAGSSGSW
;
A
#
# COMPACT_ATOMS: atom_id res chain seq x y z
N MET A 1 8.91 6.19 -24.18
CA MET A 1 8.45 5.15 -23.24
C MET A 1 7.55 5.84 -22.24
N ASP A 2 6.29 5.41 -22.11
CA ASP A 2 5.27 6.11 -21.30
C ASP A 2 5.60 6.13 -19.80
N PHE A 3 6.35 5.14 -19.32
CA PHE A 3 6.68 5.01 -17.91
C PHE A 3 8.14 4.64 -17.67
N THR A 4 8.63 4.93 -16.48
CA THR A 4 9.86 4.37 -15.89
C THR A 4 9.56 3.85 -14.49
N GLU A 5 10.34 2.90 -13.98
CA GLU A 5 10.14 2.46 -12.59
C GLU A 5 10.54 3.56 -11.61
N LEU A 6 9.75 3.73 -10.54
CA LEU A 6 10.08 4.62 -9.43
C LEU A 6 10.51 3.81 -8.20
N ASN A 7 11.79 3.45 -8.16
CA ASN A 7 12.37 2.70 -7.05
C ASN A 7 12.24 3.46 -5.72
N ILE A 8 12.07 2.75 -4.60
CA ILE A 8 12.02 3.38 -3.25
C ILE A 8 13.25 4.26 -3.02
N ALA A 9 14.43 3.82 -3.46
CA ALA A 9 15.67 4.60 -3.31
C ALA A 9 15.63 5.97 -4.02
N GLY A 10 14.75 6.14 -5.01
CA GLY A 10 14.49 7.42 -5.68
C GLY A 10 13.48 8.33 -4.96
N GLY A 11 12.85 7.88 -3.88
CA GLY A 11 12.05 8.74 -3.00
C GLY A 11 12.91 9.58 -2.06
N THR A 12 12.27 10.35 -1.18
CA THR A 12 12.94 11.26 -0.23
C THR A 12 12.35 11.13 1.18
N GLY A 13 13.04 11.63 2.19
CA GLY A 13 12.64 11.47 3.59
C GLY A 13 12.80 10.03 4.10
N ASP A 14 12.10 9.71 5.18
CA ASP A 14 12.16 8.42 5.85
C ASP A 14 11.46 7.31 5.07
N PHE A 15 11.82 6.07 5.36
CA PHE A 15 11.09 4.89 4.90
C PHE A 15 9.81 4.76 5.72
N HIS A 16 8.68 4.80 5.03
CA HIS A 16 7.38 4.51 5.62
C HIS A 16 7.07 3.04 5.39
N VAL A 17 6.91 2.32 6.49
CA VAL A 17 6.41 0.95 6.45
C VAL A 17 5.02 0.97 7.04
N ASN A 18 4.03 0.57 6.27
CA ASN A 18 2.66 0.42 6.77
C ASN A 18 2.09 -0.94 6.41
N GLN A 19 1.29 -1.46 7.33
CA GLN A 19 0.60 -2.74 7.19
C GLN A 19 -0.83 -2.55 7.67
N PHE A 20 -1.78 -3.04 6.88
CA PHE A 20 -3.21 -3.06 7.15
C PHE A 20 -3.68 -4.50 7.08
N ARG A 21 -4.42 -4.98 8.08
CA ARG A 21 -4.94 -6.33 8.11
C ARG A 21 -6.40 -6.36 8.51
N ILE A 22 -7.17 -7.18 7.82
CA ILE A 22 -8.54 -7.53 8.19
C ILE A 22 -8.65 -9.04 8.35
N HIS A 23 -9.39 -9.49 9.37
CA HIS A 23 -9.68 -10.90 9.61
C HIS A 23 -11.13 -11.21 9.27
N PHE A 24 -11.36 -12.33 8.60
CA PHE A 24 -12.70 -12.73 8.17
C PHE A 24 -12.86 -14.25 8.08
N SER A 25 -14.11 -14.71 8.06
CA SER A 25 -14.48 -16.10 7.81
C SER A 25 -15.48 -16.18 6.68
N ILE A 26 -15.47 -17.30 5.96
CA ILE A 26 -16.36 -17.54 4.84
C ILE A 26 -17.57 -18.34 5.36
N PRO A 27 -18.79 -17.79 5.34
CA PRO A 27 -19.98 -18.52 5.76
C PRO A 27 -20.21 -19.77 4.89
N GLY A 28 -20.48 -20.92 5.53
CA GLY A 28 -20.77 -22.16 4.82
C GLY A 28 -19.57 -22.81 4.12
N LEU A 29 -18.33 -22.36 4.40
CA LEU A 29 -17.15 -23.02 3.87
C LEU A 29 -17.01 -24.43 4.47
N GLU A 30 -16.92 -25.42 3.60
CA GLU A 30 -16.66 -26.81 3.93
C GLU A 30 -15.24 -27.22 3.49
N GLY A 31 -14.62 -28.16 4.22
CA GLY A 31 -13.29 -28.69 3.89
C GLY A 31 -12.10 -27.83 4.37
N ASP A 32 -10.91 -28.10 3.81
CA ASP A 32 -9.69 -27.37 4.13
C ASP A 32 -9.74 -25.95 3.55
N GLY A 33 -9.71 -24.94 4.43
CA GLY A 33 -9.73 -23.54 4.04
C GLY A 33 -8.55 -23.10 3.17
N ARG A 34 -7.44 -23.86 3.15
CA ARG A 34 -6.31 -23.59 2.23
C ARG A 34 -6.73 -23.64 0.77
N ASN A 35 -7.69 -24.50 0.43
CA ASN A 35 -8.23 -24.62 -0.92
C ASN A 35 -9.04 -23.39 -1.36
N ALA A 36 -9.49 -22.55 -0.42
CA ALA A 36 -10.20 -21.32 -0.75
C ALA A 36 -9.26 -20.17 -1.12
N VAL A 37 -7.99 -20.19 -0.68
CA VAL A 37 -7.05 -19.07 -0.87
C VAL A 37 -6.86 -18.70 -2.35
N PRO A 38 -6.66 -19.64 -3.29
CA PRO A 38 -6.55 -19.32 -4.71
C PRO A 38 -7.75 -18.59 -5.30
N LEU A 39 -8.95 -18.97 -4.85
CA LEU A 39 -10.20 -18.34 -5.29
C LEU A 39 -10.32 -16.93 -4.73
N LEU A 40 -9.94 -16.71 -3.46
CA LEU A 40 -9.92 -15.38 -2.84
C LEU A 40 -8.97 -14.43 -3.57
N VAL A 41 -7.76 -14.89 -3.89
CA VAL A 41 -6.74 -14.10 -4.60
C VAL A 41 -7.20 -13.75 -6.01
N ALA A 42 -7.66 -14.74 -6.78
CA ALA A 42 -8.12 -14.52 -8.15
C ALA A 42 -9.30 -13.53 -8.21
N ASP A 43 -10.26 -13.70 -7.29
CA ASP A 43 -11.41 -12.81 -7.18
C ASP A 43 -11.01 -11.38 -6.80
N PHE A 44 -10.14 -11.23 -5.81
CA PHE A 44 -9.68 -9.92 -5.35
C PHE A 44 -8.92 -9.17 -6.45
N ILE A 45 -8.07 -9.85 -7.22
CA ILE A 45 -7.33 -9.23 -8.35
C ILE A 45 -8.29 -8.83 -9.46
N LYS A 46 -9.20 -9.74 -9.85
CA LYS A 46 -10.15 -9.52 -10.95
C LYS A 46 -11.02 -8.28 -10.71
N ASP A 47 -11.57 -8.18 -9.50
CA ASP A 47 -12.53 -7.16 -9.12
C ASP A 47 -11.89 -6.06 -8.24
N PHE A 48 -10.56 -5.92 -8.26
CA PHE A 48 -9.84 -4.93 -7.44
C PHE A 48 -10.43 -3.51 -7.56
N PRO A 49 -10.69 -2.97 -8.78
CA PRO A 49 -11.28 -1.64 -8.90
C PRO A 49 -12.66 -1.50 -8.26
N ARG A 50 -13.48 -2.55 -8.32
CA ARG A 50 -14.81 -2.56 -7.70
C ARG A 50 -14.70 -2.39 -6.19
N TYR A 51 -13.83 -3.17 -5.55
CA TYR A 51 -13.61 -3.11 -4.10
C TYR A 51 -12.94 -1.81 -3.67
N PHE A 52 -11.97 -1.33 -4.45
CA PHE A 52 -11.25 -0.09 -4.17
C PHE A 52 -12.15 1.14 -4.26
N ASN A 53 -12.94 1.25 -5.33
CA ASN A 53 -13.77 2.44 -5.59
C ASN A 53 -14.99 2.50 -4.66
N GLY A 54 -15.58 1.34 -4.32
CA GLY A 54 -16.71 1.28 -3.39
C GLY A 54 -18.01 1.88 -3.91
N VAL A 55 -18.24 1.82 -5.22
CA VAL A 55 -19.39 2.47 -5.89
C VAL A 55 -20.70 1.66 -5.82
N GLU A 56 -20.66 0.45 -5.26
CA GLU A 56 -21.84 -0.40 -5.15
C GLU A 56 -22.61 -0.17 -3.85
N LYS A 57 -23.92 -0.49 -3.88
CA LYS A 57 -24.80 -0.33 -2.72
C LYS A 57 -24.24 -1.07 -1.50
N GLY A 58 -24.03 -0.31 -0.43
CA GLY A 58 -23.53 -0.81 0.85
C GLY A 58 -22.02 -0.68 1.02
N LEU A 59 -21.24 -0.51 -0.05
CA LEU A 59 -19.82 -0.24 0.06
C LEU A 59 -19.56 1.23 0.41
N THR A 60 -18.38 1.50 0.94
CA THR A 60 -17.93 2.88 1.20
C THR A 60 -17.15 3.38 0.01
N GLU A 61 -17.59 4.50 -0.58
CA GLU A 61 -16.85 5.21 -1.62
C GLU A 61 -15.49 5.66 -1.09
N ASN A 62 -14.47 5.48 -1.92
CA ASN A 62 -13.10 5.84 -1.60
C ASN A 62 -12.77 7.25 -2.10
N LYS A 63 -11.84 7.94 -1.43
CA LYS A 63 -11.39 9.30 -1.82
C LYS A 63 -10.56 9.29 -3.11
N ALA A 64 -10.06 8.12 -3.48
CA ALA A 64 -9.39 7.87 -4.74
C ALA A 64 -10.19 6.85 -5.54
N THR A 65 -10.08 6.91 -6.86
CA THR A 65 -10.60 5.89 -7.77
C THR A 65 -9.45 5.15 -8.43
N VAL A 66 -9.70 3.93 -8.87
CA VAL A 66 -8.78 3.14 -9.67
C VAL A 66 -9.52 2.54 -10.87
N ALA A 67 -8.83 2.51 -12.01
CA ALA A 67 -9.30 1.83 -13.21
C ALA A 67 -8.13 1.21 -13.97
N TRP A 68 -8.43 0.21 -14.80
CA TRP A 68 -7.45 -0.29 -15.76
C TRP A 68 -7.16 0.77 -16.81
N SER A 69 -5.89 1.06 -17.01
CA SER A 69 -5.39 2.03 -17.98
C SER A 69 -5.18 1.38 -19.35
N THR A 70 -5.37 2.17 -20.41
CA THR A 70 -4.98 1.78 -21.78
C THR A 70 -3.47 1.81 -21.98
N LYS A 71 -2.75 2.56 -21.13
CA LYS A 71 -1.29 2.63 -21.15
C LYS A 71 -0.70 1.36 -20.53
N LYS A 72 0.44 0.95 -21.08
CA LYS A 72 1.12 -0.29 -20.72
C LYS A 72 2.53 -0.01 -20.23
N PHE A 73 3.02 -0.88 -19.34
CA PHE A 73 4.43 -0.95 -18.95
C PHE A 73 4.91 -2.37 -19.22
N GLU A 74 5.99 -2.52 -19.99
CA GLU A 74 6.54 -3.82 -20.40
C GLU A 74 5.47 -4.78 -20.96
N LEU A 75 4.60 -4.27 -21.84
CA LEU A 75 3.46 -4.97 -22.46
C LEU A 75 2.28 -5.29 -21.52
N ASN A 76 2.42 -5.08 -20.22
CA ASN A 76 1.39 -5.34 -19.23
C ASN A 76 0.47 -4.13 -19.04
N LYS A 77 -0.81 -4.40 -18.77
CA LYS A 77 -1.76 -3.34 -18.37
C LYS A 77 -1.31 -2.72 -17.05
N THR A 78 -1.59 -1.44 -16.92
CA THR A 78 -1.35 -0.68 -15.69
C THR A 78 -2.69 -0.34 -15.03
N LEU A 79 -2.69 -0.14 -13.72
CA LEU A 79 -3.82 0.46 -13.00
C LEU A 79 -3.52 1.95 -12.83
N ARG A 80 -4.50 2.80 -13.14
CA ARG A 80 -4.45 4.25 -12.90
C ARG A 80 -5.25 4.55 -11.65
N PHE A 81 -4.59 5.07 -10.63
CA PHE A 81 -5.19 5.64 -9.44
C PHE A 81 -5.38 7.14 -9.66
N VAL A 82 -6.50 7.67 -9.22
CA VAL A 82 -6.85 9.09 -9.34
C VAL A 82 -7.33 9.57 -7.98
N LEU A 83 -6.71 10.62 -7.46
CA LEU A 83 -7.14 11.26 -6.23
C LEU A 83 -8.00 12.48 -6.56
N ASP A 84 -9.20 12.52 -5.98
CA ASP A 84 -10.07 13.69 -6.05
C ASP A 84 -9.82 14.58 -4.83
N PHE A 85 -9.85 15.90 -5.03
CA PHE A 85 -9.84 16.86 -3.93
C PHE A 85 -11.24 17.39 -3.69
N ARG A 86 -11.83 17.02 -2.56
CA ARG A 86 -13.11 17.56 -2.08
C ARG A 86 -12.89 18.25 -0.74
N SER A 87 -13.11 19.56 -0.70
CA SER A 87 -13.13 20.35 0.53
C SER A 87 -14.52 20.92 0.73
N GLU A 88 -15.30 20.30 1.62
CA GLU A 88 -16.64 20.78 1.98
C GLU A 88 -16.57 22.18 2.60
N ARG A 89 -15.56 22.43 3.45
CA ARG A 89 -15.32 23.72 4.10
C ARG A 89 -15.14 24.87 3.09
N LEU A 90 -14.47 24.59 1.97
CA LEU A 90 -14.20 25.59 0.93
C LEU A 90 -15.20 25.54 -0.22
N GLY A 91 -16.13 24.57 -0.23
CA GLY A 91 -17.02 24.32 -1.37
C GLY A 91 -16.28 23.92 -2.65
N ILE A 92 -15.05 23.40 -2.53
CA ILE A 92 -14.19 23.07 -3.67
C ILE A 92 -14.30 21.56 -3.97
N ASN A 93 -14.58 21.23 -5.23
CA ASN A 93 -14.51 19.88 -5.75
C ASN A 93 -13.65 19.88 -7.03
N LEU A 94 -12.40 19.47 -6.90
CA LEU A 94 -11.47 19.31 -8.00
C LEU A 94 -11.30 17.81 -8.27
N PRO A 95 -11.94 17.27 -9.32
CA PRO A 95 -11.71 15.90 -9.72
C PRO A 95 -10.31 15.78 -10.35
N ASP A 96 -9.68 14.61 -10.20
CA ASP A 96 -8.43 14.27 -10.89
C ASP A 96 -7.30 15.28 -10.63
N ILE A 97 -7.07 15.64 -9.37
CA ILE A 97 -5.97 16.56 -9.00
C ILE A 97 -4.60 15.88 -9.04
N HIS A 98 -4.59 14.55 -8.97
CA HIS A 98 -3.39 13.73 -8.97
C HIS A 98 -3.71 12.34 -9.52
N SER A 99 -2.79 11.79 -10.31
CA SER A 99 -2.90 10.43 -10.81
C SER A 99 -1.58 9.66 -10.73
N ASP A 100 -1.68 8.40 -10.32
CA ASP A 100 -0.57 7.45 -10.26
C ASP A 100 -0.85 6.24 -11.13
N TRP A 101 0.21 5.67 -11.71
CA TRP A 101 0.13 4.38 -12.37
C TRP A 101 0.89 3.36 -11.57
N VAL A 102 0.34 2.16 -11.52
CA VAL A 102 1.05 1.02 -10.96
C VAL A 102 1.07 -0.13 -11.97
N HIS A 103 2.16 -0.88 -11.93
CA HIS A 103 2.31 -2.13 -12.65
C HIS A 103 2.34 -3.30 -11.66
N VAL A 104 1.59 -4.37 -11.96
CA VAL A 104 1.58 -5.58 -11.15
C VAL A 104 2.83 -6.42 -11.47
N LEU A 105 3.82 -6.36 -10.58
CA LEU A 105 5.14 -7.00 -10.78
C LEU A 105 5.21 -8.45 -10.27
N TRP A 106 4.27 -8.86 -9.41
CA TRP A 106 4.26 -10.17 -8.79
C TRP A 106 2.83 -10.62 -8.56
N GLN A 107 2.56 -11.89 -8.88
CA GLN A 107 1.31 -12.58 -8.60
C GLN A 107 1.61 -14.02 -8.20
N ASN A 108 0.90 -14.50 -7.18
CA ASN A 108 0.92 -15.89 -6.77
C ASN A 108 -0.51 -16.26 -6.37
N ALA A 109 -1.13 -17.19 -7.09
CA ALA A 109 -2.51 -17.61 -6.82
C ALA A 109 -2.71 -18.05 -5.37
N ASN A 110 -1.73 -18.70 -4.75
CA ASN A 110 -1.84 -19.20 -3.38
C ASN A 110 -1.50 -18.16 -2.31
N LYS A 111 -1.19 -16.91 -2.70
CA LYS A 111 -0.70 -15.91 -1.75
C LYS A 111 -1.23 -14.52 -1.96
N GLY A 112 -1.24 -13.99 -3.19
CA GLY A 112 -1.63 -12.60 -3.45
C GLY A 112 -0.87 -11.98 -4.61
N PHE A 113 -0.72 -10.66 -4.58
CA PHE A 113 -0.01 -9.91 -5.62
C PHE A 113 0.69 -8.66 -5.06
N ALA A 114 1.51 -8.02 -5.89
CA ALA A 114 2.14 -6.75 -5.56
C ALA A 114 2.25 -5.85 -6.79
N ALA A 115 2.19 -4.55 -6.54
CA ALA A 115 2.28 -3.53 -7.56
C ALA A 115 3.38 -2.51 -7.21
N GLN A 116 4.03 -2.01 -8.26
CA GLN A 116 5.09 -1.00 -8.22
C GLN A 116 4.52 0.30 -8.76
N THR A 117 4.72 1.40 -8.04
CA THR A 117 4.41 2.72 -8.58
C THR A 117 5.36 3.05 -9.72
N LEU A 118 4.79 3.51 -10.83
CA LEU A 118 5.52 3.89 -12.02
C LEU A 118 5.66 5.41 -12.10
N LYS A 119 6.83 5.87 -12.53
CA LYS A 119 7.02 7.24 -12.99
C LYS A 119 6.37 7.43 -14.36
N ARG A 120 5.48 8.41 -14.52
CA ARG A 120 4.92 8.80 -15.83
C ARG A 120 5.89 9.72 -16.60
N ASN A 121 5.99 9.54 -17.92
CA ASN A 121 6.79 10.37 -18.83
C ASN A 121 5.91 11.05 -19.90
N PHE A 122 4.65 11.35 -19.56
CA PHE A 122 3.68 12.03 -20.42
C PHE A 122 2.78 12.94 -19.58
N ALA A 123 2.20 13.95 -20.23
CA ALA A 123 1.24 14.87 -19.61
C ALA A 123 -0.20 14.31 -19.61
N GLU A 124 -0.99 14.73 -18.64
CA GLU A 124 -2.38 14.38 -18.38
C GLU A 124 -3.27 15.62 -18.35
N ARG A 125 -4.60 15.42 -18.40
CA ARG A 125 -5.57 16.53 -18.35
C ARG A 125 -5.37 17.41 -17.12
N ALA A 126 -5.06 16.80 -15.97
CA ALA A 126 -4.77 17.49 -14.73
C ALA A 126 -3.64 18.51 -14.92
N ASP A 127 -2.53 18.13 -15.59
CA ASP A 127 -1.40 19.03 -15.88
C ASP A 127 -1.81 20.27 -16.68
N TYR A 128 -2.70 20.08 -17.66
CA TYR A 128 -3.20 21.20 -18.47
C TYR A 128 -4.12 22.11 -17.66
N LEU A 129 -5.06 21.55 -16.90
CA LEU A 129 -5.95 22.33 -16.05
C LEU A 129 -5.16 23.16 -15.05
N THR A 130 -4.12 22.57 -14.47
CA THR A 130 -3.28 23.23 -13.47
C THR A 130 -2.43 24.32 -14.10
N SER A 131 -1.96 24.15 -15.34
CA SER A 131 -1.31 25.23 -16.09
C SER A 131 -2.19 26.47 -16.34
N THR A 132 -3.52 26.32 -16.30
CA THR A 132 -4.49 27.42 -16.51
C THR A 132 -4.95 28.09 -15.22
N MET A 133 -4.58 27.55 -14.06
CA MET A 133 -4.88 28.17 -12.77
C MET A 133 -3.99 29.40 -12.53
N SER A 134 -4.36 30.24 -11.55
CA SER A 134 -3.51 31.37 -11.14
C SER A 134 -2.06 30.90 -10.92
N PRO A 135 -1.02 31.69 -11.24
CA PRO A 135 0.37 31.25 -11.20
C PRO A 135 0.77 30.52 -9.91
N LEU A 136 0.30 31.00 -8.76
CA LEU A 136 0.52 30.38 -7.45
C LEU A 136 -0.04 28.96 -7.35
N LEU A 137 -1.32 28.76 -7.69
CA LEU A 137 -1.97 27.44 -7.65
C LEU A 137 -1.47 26.53 -8.80
N GLY A 138 -1.27 27.09 -9.98
CA GLY A 138 -0.84 26.33 -11.15
C GLY A 138 0.56 25.75 -11.00
N GLU A 139 1.47 26.48 -10.37
CA GLU A 139 2.80 25.99 -10.05
C GLU A 139 2.74 24.85 -9.01
N VAL A 140 1.96 25.00 -7.93
CA VAL A 140 1.76 23.97 -6.90
C VAL A 140 1.17 22.69 -7.49
N PHE A 141 0.13 22.79 -8.32
CA PHE A 141 -0.52 21.59 -8.86
C PHE A 141 0.24 20.95 -10.03
N ASN A 142 0.94 21.71 -10.88
CA ASN A 142 1.87 21.13 -11.87
C ASN A 142 2.96 20.32 -11.15
N ARG A 143 3.46 20.86 -10.05
CA ARG A 143 4.43 20.22 -9.15
C ARG A 143 3.84 18.96 -8.49
N LEU A 144 2.61 19.00 -7.98
CA LEU A 144 1.93 17.82 -7.43
C LEU A 144 1.76 16.72 -8.47
N ASN A 145 1.25 17.06 -9.65
CA ASN A 145 0.99 16.06 -10.68
C ASN A 145 2.28 15.43 -11.20
N GLN A 146 3.36 16.21 -11.39
CA GLN A 146 4.61 15.70 -11.98
C GLN A 146 5.37 14.72 -11.07
N TYR A 147 5.02 14.63 -9.78
CA TYR A 147 5.70 13.78 -8.82
C TYR A 147 4.71 12.83 -8.13
N HIS A 148 4.95 11.54 -8.30
CA HIS A 148 4.16 10.47 -7.70
C HIS A 148 4.03 10.64 -6.20
N PHE A 149 2.84 10.31 -5.67
CA PHE A 149 2.56 10.39 -4.24
C PHE A 149 3.47 9.45 -3.44
N LEU A 150 3.80 8.29 -4.01
CA LEU A 150 4.50 7.20 -3.33
C LEU A 150 5.53 6.55 -4.25
N ALA A 151 6.81 6.65 -3.90
CA ALA A 151 7.85 5.81 -4.49
C ALA A 151 7.89 4.47 -3.74
N GLY A 152 7.51 3.37 -4.40
CA GLY A 152 7.67 2.05 -3.83
C GLY A 152 6.69 0.99 -4.31
N ARG A 153 6.50 -0.03 -3.47
CA ARG A 153 5.61 -1.17 -3.75
C ARG A 153 4.60 -1.33 -2.64
N ARG A 154 3.42 -1.74 -3.07
CA ARG A 154 2.39 -2.28 -2.18
C ARG A 154 2.10 -3.71 -2.56
N SER A 155 1.91 -4.55 -1.56
CA SER A 155 1.57 -5.95 -1.71
C SER A 155 0.30 -6.27 -0.95
N TRP A 156 -0.52 -7.15 -1.51
CA TRP A 156 -1.71 -7.70 -0.90
C TRP A 156 -1.55 -9.21 -0.79
N VAL A 157 -1.80 -9.76 0.39
CA VAL A 157 -1.67 -11.20 0.65
C VAL A 157 -2.87 -11.74 1.41
N PHE A 158 -3.17 -13.00 1.11
CA PHE A 158 -4.20 -13.81 1.72
C PHE A 158 -3.55 -15.00 2.44
N GLY A 159 -4.26 -15.51 3.45
CA GLY A 159 -3.90 -16.75 4.10
C GLY A 159 -4.85 -17.10 5.23
N LEU A 160 -4.56 -18.20 5.91
CA LEU A 160 -5.22 -18.56 7.16
C LEU A 160 -4.46 -18.00 8.35
N VAL A 161 -5.19 -17.59 9.37
CA VAL A 161 -4.63 -17.23 10.67
C VAL A 161 -4.23 -18.52 11.39
N GLU A 162 -2.94 -18.78 11.47
CA GLU A 162 -2.34 -19.96 12.10
C GLU A 162 -1.82 -19.65 13.52
N PRO A 163 -1.55 -20.67 14.36
CA PRO A 163 -0.94 -20.46 15.67
C PRO A 163 0.32 -19.59 15.62
N GLY A 164 0.40 -18.61 16.51
CA GLY A 164 1.49 -17.64 16.55
C GLY A 164 1.33 -16.45 15.58
N MET A 165 0.28 -16.44 14.76
CA MET A 165 -0.05 -15.27 13.94
C MET A 165 -0.87 -14.23 14.72
N PRO A 166 -0.81 -12.95 14.32
CA PRO A 166 -1.65 -11.88 14.88
C PRO A 166 -3.13 -12.19 14.73
N GLY A 167 -3.87 -12.00 15.82
CA GLY A 167 -5.30 -12.27 15.86
C GLY A 167 -5.63 -13.75 16.03
N TRP A 168 -4.63 -14.62 16.13
CA TRP A 168 -4.84 -15.97 16.59
C TRP A 168 -5.06 -15.98 18.10
N THR A 169 -6.18 -16.54 18.54
CA THR A 169 -6.43 -16.87 19.95
C THR A 169 -7.02 -18.28 20.03
N PRO A 170 -6.65 -19.12 21.01
CA PRO A 170 -7.36 -20.37 21.25
C PRO A 170 -8.86 -20.11 21.41
N GLY A 171 -9.69 -20.78 20.61
CA GLY A 171 -11.15 -20.65 20.67
C GLY A 171 -11.72 -19.33 20.14
N VAL A 172 -11.12 -18.71 19.10
CA VAL A 172 -11.67 -17.51 18.43
C VAL A 172 -13.20 -17.65 18.27
N LEU A 173 -13.94 -16.83 19.03
CA LEU A 173 -15.39 -16.76 18.97
C LEU A 173 -15.77 -16.01 17.70
N ILE A 174 -16.39 -16.73 16.79
CA ILE A 174 -16.84 -16.17 15.52
C ILE A 174 -18.28 -15.71 15.72
N GLY A 175 -18.57 -14.44 15.42
CA GLY A 175 -19.86 -13.80 15.70
C GLY A 175 -20.28 -12.78 14.64
N LYS A 176 -21.50 -12.26 14.73
CA LYS A 176 -21.98 -11.13 13.92
C LYS A 176 -22.18 -9.90 14.78
N ASN A 177 -21.99 -8.73 14.20
CA ASN A 177 -22.36 -7.47 14.82
C ASN A 177 -23.74 -7.05 14.32
N GLU A 178 -24.73 -7.04 15.21
CA GLU A 178 -26.09 -6.58 14.92
C GLU A 178 -26.40 -5.38 15.81
N GLY A 179 -26.63 -4.22 15.21
CA GLY A 179 -26.98 -3.00 15.95
C GLY A 179 -25.91 -2.60 16.99
N GLY A 180 -24.63 -2.81 16.70
CA GLY A 180 -23.53 -2.49 17.60
C GLY A 180 -23.22 -3.56 18.64
N LYS A 181 -23.98 -4.65 18.71
CA LYS A 181 -23.79 -5.75 19.67
C LYS A 181 -23.26 -7.01 18.99
N PHE A 182 -22.28 -7.66 19.62
CA PHE A 182 -21.67 -8.90 19.14
C PHE A 182 -22.50 -10.13 19.56
N LYS A 183 -22.80 -11.03 18.61
CA LYS A 183 -23.49 -12.30 18.84
C LYS A 183 -22.68 -13.46 18.26
N ALA A 184 -22.19 -14.37 19.12
CA ALA A 184 -21.42 -15.54 18.70
C ALA A 184 -22.29 -16.56 17.92
N TYR A 185 -21.67 -17.29 17.00
CA TYR A 185 -22.27 -18.43 16.30
C TYR A 185 -21.95 -19.73 17.03
N SER A 186 -22.90 -20.69 17.04
CA SER A 186 -22.71 -22.04 17.61
C SER A 186 -22.04 -22.99 16.61
N GLY A 187 -21.08 -23.80 17.05
CA GLY A 187 -20.38 -24.81 16.25
C GLY A 187 -18.84 -24.73 16.36
N ALA A 188 -18.12 -25.68 15.75
CA ALA A 188 -16.67 -25.58 15.60
C ALA A 188 -16.32 -24.28 14.84
N PRO A 189 -15.28 -23.53 15.26
CA PRO A 189 -15.00 -22.23 14.66
C PRO A 189 -14.59 -22.42 13.19
N PRO A 190 -15.28 -21.78 12.22
CA PRO A 190 -14.86 -21.84 10.83
C PRO A 190 -13.43 -21.29 10.65
N PRO A 191 -12.73 -21.69 9.58
CA PRO A 191 -11.40 -21.18 9.28
C PRO A 191 -11.37 -19.65 9.32
N LEU A 192 -10.33 -19.11 9.94
CA LEU A 192 -10.09 -17.68 10.03
C LEU A 192 -9.09 -17.29 8.95
N PHE A 193 -9.49 -16.41 8.05
CA PHE A 193 -8.66 -15.85 6.99
C PHE A 193 -8.17 -14.46 7.35
N TYR A 194 -7.07 -14.05 6.74
CA TYR A 194 -6.65 -12.66 6.68
C TYR A 194 -6.54 -12.18 5.24
N LEU A 195 -6.84 -10.90 5.04
CA LEU A 195 -6.37 -10.10 3.92
C LEU A 195 -5.48 -9.02 4.51
N GLU A 196 -4.25 -8.94 4.01
CA GLU A 196 -3.27 -7.97 4.45
C GLU A 196 -2.74 -7.16 3.28
N SER A 197 -2.70 -5.84 3.43
CA SER A 197 -1.96 -4.93 2.55
C SER A 197 -0.74 -4.40 3.30
N ALA A 198 0.40 -4.37 2.63
CA ALA A 198 1.62 -3.79 3.17
C ALA A 198 2.38 -3.01 2.12
N ALA A 199 3.07 -1.95 2.55
CA ALA A 199 3.99 -1.22 1.71
C ALA A 199 5.28 -0.88 2.44
N VAL A 200 6.33 -0.75 1.64
CA VAL A 200 7.52 0.02 1.96
C VAL A 200 7.60 1.11 0.92
N GLU A 201 7.54 2.35 1.37
CA GLU A 201 7.44 3.51 0.49
C GLU A 201 8.22 4.69 1.05
N ARG A 202 8.60 5.61 0.16
CA ARG A 202 9.12 6.93 0.49
C ARG A 202 8.28 7.97 -0.25
N TYR A 203 8.02 9.10 0.40
CA TYR A 203 7.27 10.17 -0.25
C TYR A 203 8.16 10.96 -1.22
N SER A 204 7.50 11.66 -2.13
CA SER A 204 8.10 12.76 -2.88
C SER A 204 8.46 13.93 -1.95
N MET A 205 9.61 14.57 -2.19
CA MET A 205 10.12 15.70 -1.37
C MET A 205 9.16 16.87 -1.37
N LEU A 206 8.57 17.12 -2.54
CA LEU A 206 7.66 18.23 -2.76
C LEU A 206 6.29 17.99 -2.12
N LEU A 207 5.90 16.72 -1.93
CA LEU A 207 4.70 16.38 -1.18
C LEU A 207 4.86 16.75 0.29
N TYR A 208 6.05 16.49 0.85
CA TYR A 208 6.40 16.92 2.20
C TYR A 208 6.38 18.44 2.33
N GLU A 209 7.07 19.15 1.42
CA GLU A 209 7.08 20.62 1.38
C GLU A 209 5.66 21.19 1.32
N LEU A 210 4.80 20.65 0.45
CA LEU A 210 3.41 21.10 0.36
C LEU A 210 2.58 20.77 1.59
N MET A 211 2.79 19.61 2.23
CA MET A 211 2.12 19.28 3.48
C MET A 211 2.56 20.18 4.65
N GLU A 212 3.81 20.62 4.66
CA GLU A 212 4.36 21.54 5.66
C GLU A 212 3.88 22.99 5.42
N GLU A 213 3.84 23.44 4.16
CA GLU A 213 3.44 24.79 3.77
C GLU A 213 1.91 24.99 3.75
N GLY A 214 1.14 23.97 3.35
CA GLY A 214 -0.30 24.06 3.12
C GLY A 214 -1.19 23.93 4.36
N GLY A 215 -0.64 23.50 5.50
CA GLY A 215 -1.40 23.30 6.75
C GLY A 215 -2.68 22.45 6.59
N ASP A 216 -3.75 22.79 7.31
CA ASP A 216 -5.06 22.12 7.23
C ASP A 216 -5.81 22.33 5.89
N LEU A 217 -5.24 23.12 4.97
CA LEU A 217 -5.89 23.49 3.72
C LEU A 217 -5.74 22.40 2.63
N LEU A 218 -4.72 21.57 2.75
CA LEU A 218 -4.48 20.42 1.87
C LEU A 218 -4.95 19.12 2.52
N ILE A 219 -5.29 18.12 1.71
CA ILE A 219 -5.63 16.78 2.20
C ILE A 219 -4.42 16.26 2.98
N ASP A 220 -4.61 15.89 4.25
CA ASP A 220 -3.60 15.15 4.99
C ASP A 220 -3.45 13.76 4.36
N ILE A 221 -2.45 13.63 3.49
CA ILE A 221 -2.21 12.45 2.66
C ILE A 221 -1.98 11.21 3.51
N ARG A 222 -1.36 11.37 4.68
CA ARG A 222 -1.15 10.27 5.63
C ARG A 222 -2.50 9.71 6.10
N LYS A 223 -3.44 10.59 6.45
CA LYS A 223 -4.82 10.18 6.78
C LYS A 223 -5.55 9.61 5.57
N ALA A 224 -5.34 10.17 4.38
CA ALA A 224 -5.94 9.65 3.15
C ALA A 224 -5.48 8.22 2.86
N ILE A 225 -4.17 7.94 2.93
CA ILE A 225 -3.59 6.59 2.75
C ILE A 225 -4.23 5.61 3.72
N VAL A 226 -4.30 5.96 5.02
CA VAL A 226 -4.94 5.11 6.03
C VAL A 226 -6.40 4.81 5.68
N SER A 227 -7.16 5.83 5.30
CA SER A 227 -8.57 5.67 4.92
C SER A 227 -8.71 4.81 3.66
N ILE A 228 -7.94 5.10 2.61
CA ILE A 228 -8.01 4.44 1.30
C ILE A 228 -7.81 2.94 1.45
N TRP A 229 -6.76 2.53 2.15
CA TRP A 229 -6.45 1.11 2.31
C TRP A 229 -7.42 0.42 3.27
N SER A 230 -7.83 1.09 4.35
CA SER A 230 -8.81 0.51 5.27
C SER A 230 -10.17 0.27 4.60
N ILE A 231 -10.63 1.22 3.77
CA ILE A 231 -11.86 1.11 2.98
C ILE A 231 -11.77 -0.07 2.02
N LEU A 232 -10.66 -0.23 1.28
CA LEU A 232 -10.47 -1.36 0.37
C LEU A 232 -10.64 -2.71 1.09
N LEU A 233 -9.98 -2.89 2.23
CA LEU A 233 -10.04 -4.14 3.00
C LEU A 233 -11.46 -4.41 3.51
N ALA A 234 -12.14 -3.40 4.05
CA ALA A 234 -13.50 -3.50 4.55
C ALA A 234 -14.50 -3.78 3.41
N ASN A 235 -14.40 -3.06 2.29
CA ASN A 235 -15.24 -3.22 1.12
C ASN A 235 -15.13 -4.63 0.54
N TYR A 236 -13.93 -5.21 0.47
CA TYR A 236 -13.79 -6.60 0.00
C TYR A 236 -14.56 -7.58 0.89
N VAL A 237 -14.34 -7.54 2.21
CA VAL A 237 -15.04 -8.44 3.15
C VAL A 237 -16.55 -8.26 3.07
N GLN A 238 -17.01 -7.01 2.97
CA GLN A 238 -18.43 -6.70 2.88
C GLN A 238 -19.07 -7.13 1.56
N ALA A 239 -18.44 -6.82 0.42
CA ALA A 239 -18.95 -7.16 -0.91
C ALA A 239 -19.11 -8.67 -1.09
N ARG A 240 -18.24 -9.46 -0.46
CA ARG A 240 -18.29 -10.93 -0.49
C ARG A 240 -19.26 -11.54 0.51
N GLY A 241 -19.91 -10.73 1.34
CA GLY A 241 -20.73 -11.23 2.44
C GLY A 241 -19.93 -12.07 3.46
N PHE A 242 -18.62 -11.83 3.54
CA PHE A 242 -17.76 -12.52 4.50
C PHE A 242 -18.05 -12.02 5.91
N ARG A 243 -17.82 -12.90 6.87
CA ARG A 243 -18.00 -12.56 8.28
C ARG A 243 -16.76 -11.87 8.80
N LEU A 244 -16.91 -10.64 9.28
CA LEU A 244 -15.85 -9.90 9.96
C LEU A 244 -15.53 -10.55 11.31
N ASN A 245 -14.25 -10.75 11.60
CA ASN A 245 -13.77 -11.23 12.90
C ASN A 245 -13.04 -10.11 13.65
N VAL A 246 -13.68 -9.61 14.70
CA VAL A 246 -13.16 -8.52 15.52
C VAL A 246 -12.45 -9.11 16.75
N GLY A 247 -11.15 -9.33 16.62
CA GLY A 247 -10.25 -9.66 17.72
C GLY A 247 -8.92 -8.96 17.49
N HIS A 248 -8.52 -8.10 18.43
CA HIS A 248 -7.28 -7.32 18.28
C HIS A 248 -6.08 -8.29 18.20
N PRO A 249 -5.17 -8.11 17.23
CA PRO A 249 -3.90 -8.82 17.21
C PRO A 249 -3.01 -8.33 18.36
N LYS A 250 -3.24 -8.78 19.60
CA LYS A 250 -2.42 -8.38 20.75
C LYS A 250 -1.19 -9.26 20.96
N SER A 251 -1.13 -10.44 20.33
CA SER A 251 -0.03 -11.37 20.55
C SER A 251 0.65 -11.72 19.25
N TYR A 252 1.76 -11.04 18.98
CA TYR A 252 2.92 -11.77 18.50
C TYR A 252 3.77 -12.08 19.73
N THR A 253 4.14 -13.33 19.93
CA THR A 253 4.94 -13.74 21.09
C THR A 253 6.40 -13.27 21.00
N THR A 254 6.84 -12.73 19.86
CA THR A 254 8.26 -12.38 19.59
C THR A 254 8.48 -11.10 18.77
N ASP A 255 7.43 -10.29 18.54
CA ASP A 255 7.48 -9.15 17.62
C ASP A 255 7.78 -7.82 18.33
N ASP A 256 8.84 -7.14 17.89
CA ASP A 256 9.27 -5.84 18.42
C ASP A 256 8.40 -4.66 17.96
N GLY A 257 7.38 -4.92 17.13
CA GLY A 257 6.38 -3.95 16.67
C GLY A 257 4.96 -4.19 17.20
N SER A 258 4.80 -5.00 18.25
CA SER A 258 3.46 -5.36 18.78
C SER A 258 2.65 -4.15 19.28
N SER A 259 3.31 -3.14 19.87
CA SER A 259 2.69 -1.90 20.34
C SER A 259 2.26 -0.94 19.22
N LEU A 260 2.70 -1.18 17.98
CA LEU A 260 2.38 -0.33 16.83
C LEU A 260 1.00 -0.61 16.24
N TRP A 261 0.34 -1.69 16.69
CA TRP A 261 -0.99 -2.03 16.21
C TRP A 261 -2.05 -1.09 16.78
N ASP A 262 -2.84 -0.55 15.88
CA ASP A 262 -3.97 0.32 16.16
C ASP A 262 -5.21 -0.18 15.42
N SER A 263 -6.36 -0.13 16.09
CA SER A 263 -7.65 -0.48 15.49
C SER A 263 -8.24 0.73 14.79
N GLN A 264 -8.70 0.57 13.56
CA GLN A 264 -9.42 1.64 12.88
C GLN A 264 -10.84 1.75 13.43
N ALA A 265 -11.10 2.78 14.24
CA ALA A 265 -12.40 2.99 14.89
C ALA A 265 -13.56 3.06 13.88
N THR A 266 -13.34 3.77 12.77
CA THR A 266 -14.30 3.90 11.66
C THR A 266 -14.48 2.58 10.90
N TRP A 267 -13.38 1.83 10.71
CA TRP A 267 -13.33 0.61 9.92
C TRP A 267 -13.14 -0.59 10.83
N ARG A 268 -14.19 -0.93 11.59
CA ARG A 268 -14.16 -2.02 12.58
C ARG A 268 -13.54 -3.29 11.98
N GLY A 269 -12.59 -3.88 12.72
CA GLY A 269 -11.89 -5.11 12.33
C GLY A 269 -10.75 -4.92 11.33
N VAL A 270 -10.50 -3.70 10.84
CA VAL A 270 -9.23 -3.34 10.19
C VAL A 270 -8.25 -2.88 11.25
N TYR A 271 -7.09 -3.53 11.28
CA TYR A 271 -5.96 -3.17 12.11
C TYR A 271 -4.88 -2.57 11.24
N ARG A 272 -4.16 -1.59 11.76
CA ARG A 272 -2.98 -1.03 11.10
C ARG A 272 -1.79 -1.07 12.04
N ARG A 273 -0.60 -1.12 11.47
CA ARG A 273 0.62 -0.66 12.13
C ARG A 273 1.49 0.09 11.14
N GLN A 274 2.26 1.04 11.65
CA GLN A 274 3.14 1.86 10.84
C GLN A 274 4.42 2.23 11.60
N ALA A 275 5.50 2.46 10.86
CA ALA A 275 6.71 3.10 11.37
C ALA A 275 7.36 3.95 10.29
N GLU A 276 8.15 4.90 10.75
CA GLU A 276 9.04 5.74 9.94
C GLU A 276 10.48 5.39 10.35
N LEU A 277 11.33 5.15 9.37
CA LEU A 277 12.69 4.66 9.59
C LEU A 277 13.64 5.44 8.67
N GLU A 278 14.64 6.12 9.22
CA GLU A 278 15.54 6.96 8.44
C GLU A 278 16.42 6.14 7.49
N LYS A 279 16.96 5.01 7.95
CA LYS A 279 17.99 4.24 7.23
C LYS A 279 17.47 2.91 6.71
N PRO A 280 17.92 2.46 5.52
CA PRO A 280 17.60 1.11 5.03
C PRO A 280 17.99 -0.01 6.00
N GLY A 281 19.09 0.17 6.75
CA GLY A 281 19.54 -0.81 7.75
C GLY A 281 18.53 -1.00 8.89
N ASP A 282 17.84 0.07 9.29
CA ASP A 282 16.84 0.02 10.38
C ASP A 282 15.61 -0.78 9.97
N LEU A 283 15.24 -0.71 8.68
CA LEU A 283 14.16 -1.50 8.10
C LEU A 283 14.42 -3.00 8.26
N TYR A 284 15.65 -3.44 8.00
CA TYR A 284 16.02 -4.85 8.15
C TYR A 284 16.34 -5.25 9.58
N ALA A 285 16.61 -4.30 10.49
CA ALA A 285 16.92 -4.60 11.89
C ALA A 285 15.66 -4.93 12.72
N LYS A 286 14.49 -4.41 12.34
CA LYS A 286 13.24 -4.64 13.07
C LYS A 286 12.66 -6.02 12.75
N LYS A 287 12.42 -6.85 13.77
CA LYS A 287 11.88 -8.21 13.61
C LYS A 287 10.51 -8.20 12.93
N TRP A 288 9.67 -7.22 13.27
CA TRP A 288 8.34 -7.09 12.69
C TRP A 288 8.35 -6.79 11.21
N VAL A 289 9.32 -6.01 10.75
CA VAL A 289 9.51 -5.71 9.34
C VAL A 289 10.06 -6.95 8.63
N GLN A 290 10.99 -7.70 9.23
CA GLN A 290 11.44 -8.98 8.65
C GLN A 290 10.27 -9.96 8.48
N ASN A 291 9.39 -10.06 9.47
CA ASN A 291 8.16 -10.86 9.40
C ASN A 291 7.24 -10.36 8.28
N LEU A 292 7.07 -9.05 8.15
CA LEU A 292 6.32 -8.41 7.06
C LEU A 292 6.90 -8.78 5.69
N LEU A 293 8.21 -8.63 5.48
CA LEU A 293 8.88 -8.92 4.22
C LEU A 293 8.88 -10.40 3.87
N THR A 294 8.92 -11.28 4.87
CA THR A 294 8.75 -12.73 4.69
C THR A 294 7.34 -13.05 4.20
N LEU A 295 6.34 -12.39 4.76
CA LEU A 295 4.95 -12.55 4.38
C LEU A 295 4.63 -11.91 3.01
N HIS A 296 5.32 -10.83 2.67
CA HIS A 296 5.21 -10.04 1.43
C HIS A 296 6.52 -10.07 0.62
N PRO A 297 6.87 -11.20 -0.03
CA PRO A 297 8.18 -11.39 -0.65
C PRO A 297 8.49 -10.37 -1.77
N ALA A 298 7.46 -9.84 -2.45
CA ALA A 298 7.63 -8.83 -3.49
C ALA A 298 8.13 -7.47 -2.97
N LEU A 299 8.00 -7.19 -1.67
CA LEU A 299 8.56 -6.00 -1.04
C LEU A 299 10.07 -6.15 -0.78
N LYS A 300 10.56 -7.39 -0.62
CA LYS A 300 11.97 -7.69 -0.33
C LYS A 300 12.91 -7.44 -1.52
N SER A 301 12.40 -7.55 -2.75
CA SER A 301 13.21 -7.40 -3.97
C SER A 301 13.43 -5.94 -4.40
N GLN A 302 13.13 -4.98 -3.53
CA GLN A 302 13.41 -3.56 -3.75
C GLN A 302 14.87 -3.26 -3.41
N VAL A 303 15.58 -2.57 -4.31
CA VAL A 303 16.87 -1.98 -3.96
C VAL A 303 16.60 -0.74 -3.11
N LEU A 304 16.99 -0.78 -1.83
CA LEU A 304 16.72 0.31 -0.87
C LEU A 304 17.84 1.35 -0.80
N THR A 305 18.99 1.07 -1.39
CA THR A 305 20.13 2.00 -1.51
C THR A 305 20.27 2.39 -2.96
N ASN A 306 20.44 3.69 -3.26
CA ASN A 306 20.99 4.05 -4.55
C ASN A 306 22.38 3.41 -4.60
N GLY A 307 22.58 2.42 -5.47
CA GLY A 307 23.94 1.98 -5.76
C GLY A 307 24.72 3.24 -6.11
N GLU A 308 25.80 3.52 -5.39
CA GLU A 308 26.70 4.62 -5.71
C GLU A 308 26.94 4.54 -7.21
N GLY A 309 26.34 5.49 -7.94
CA GLY A 309 26.56 5.58 -9.37
C GLY A 309 28.07 5.65 -9.51
N LYS A 310 28.65 4.67 -10.22
CA LYS A 310 30.07 4.65 -10.56
C LYS A 310 30.45 6.08 -10.92
N GLY A 311 31.21 6.71 -10.03
CA GLY A 311 31.73 8.04 -10.28
C GLY A 311 32.44 7.95 -11.60
N VAL A 312 31.88 8.62 -12.62
CA VAL A 312 32.63 8.98 -13.81
C VAL A 312 33.65 9.99 -13.30
N SER A 313 34.81 9.48 -12.88
CA SER A 313 36.01 10.27 -12.64
C SER A 313 36.53 10.73 -14.00
N GLY A 314 35.86 11.75 -14.53
CA GLY A 314 36.36 12.53 -15.65
C GLY A 314 37.44 13.48 -15.17
N GLY A 315 38.69 13.15 -15.50
CA GLY A 315 39.69 14.13 -15.91
C GLY A 315 40.61 14.70 -14.83
N GLY A 316 41.90 14.34 -14.93
CA GLY A 316 42.97 15.06 -14.24
C GLY A 316 44.28 14.28 -14.21
N GLY A 317 44.98 14.21 -15.34
CA GLY A 317 46.25 13.49 -15.44
C GLY A 317 47.38 14.10 -14.62
N ARG A 318 48.31 13.25 -14.17
CA ARG A 318 49.77 13.47 -14.27
C ARG A 318 50.53 12.23 -13.76
N SER A 319 51.31 11.67 -14.68
CA SER A 319 52.67 11.14 -14.51
C SER A 319 53.08 10.44 -13.20
N GLY A 320 53.58 9.21 -13.34
CA GLY A 320 54.82 8.80 -12.68
C GLY A 320 54.81 7.42 -12.02
N GLY A 321 55.73 6.55 -12.46
CA GLY A 321 56.47 5.69 -11.53
C GLY A 321 56.20 4.18 -11.59
N ALA A 322 57.21 3.46 -12.08
CA ALA A 322 57.42 2.02 -12.09
C ALA A 322 57.30 1.28 -10.73
N GLY A 323 57.19 -0.06 -10.81
CA GLY A 323 57.54 -1.02 -9.73
C GLY A 323 56.45 -2.08 -9.50
N SER A 324 56.48 -3.22 -10.21
CA SER A 324 57.11 -4.49 -9.83
C SER A 324 56.25 -5.45 -9.00
N SER A 325 56.04 -6.64 -9.59
CA SER A 325 55.98 -7.98 -8.99
C SER A 325 54.87 -8.37 -8.00
N GLY A 326 54.23 -9.51 -8.29
CA GLY A 326 53.73 -10.42 -7.25
C GLY A 326 52.49 -11.21 -7.67
N SER A 327 52.68 -12.46 -8.11
CA SER A 327 51.63 -13.49 -8.16
C SER A 327 51.09 -13.76 -6.74
N TRP A 328 49.81 -14.13 -6.62
CA TRP A 328 49.32 -15.48 -6.33
C TRP A 328 47.81 -15.52 -6.62
#